data_AF-A0A1Y1VT78-F1
#
_entry.id   AF-A0A1Y1VT78-F1
#
_cell.length_a   1.000
_cell.length_b   1.000
_cell.length_c   1.000
_cell.angle_alpha   90.00
_cell.angle_beta   90.00
_cell.angle_gamma   90.00
#
_symmetry.space_group_name_H-M   'P 1'
#
loop_
_entity.id
_entity.type
_entity.pdbx_description
1 polymer ?
#
loop_
_entity_poly.entity_id
_entity_poly.type
_entity_poly.pdbx_seq_one_letter_code
_entity_poly.pdbx_strand_id
1 'polypeptide(L)'
;WLKNLSHIRFGRMNKKWDELGKSQILKLVEENAGRKLTESERRNVIHGAEEHELVYSGLEDTMINACEETRATANELKTCYRTAAITNAIRKIATVQEGSGSLFTNRG
;
A
#
# COMPACT_ATOMS: atom_id res chain seq x y z
N TRP A 1 -7.85 -11.49 6.32
CA TRP A 1 -8.12 -12.47 5.25
C TRP A 1 -6.83 -12.89 4.55
N LEU A 2 -6.11 -11.96 3.88
CA LEU A 2 -4.82 -12.23 3.20
C LEU A 2 -3.79 -12.98 4.06
N LYS A 3 -3.55 -12.54 5.31
CA LYS A 3 -2.66 -13.23 6.28
C LYS A 3 -3.04 -14.69 6.55
N ASN A 4 -4.34 -14.99 6.59
CA ASN A 4 -4.82 -16.33 6.92
C ASN A 4 -4.71 -17.27 5.72
N LEU A 5 -4.86 -16.74 4.50
CA LEU A 5 -4.72 -17.50 3.26
C LEU A 5 -3.26 -17.73 2.86
N SER A 6 -2.38 -16.77 3.13
CA SER A 6 -0.98 -16.89 2.74
C SER A 6 -0.17 -17.80 3.67
N HIS A 7 -0.69 -18.12 4.87
CA HIS A 7 0.08 -18.77 5.95
C HIS A 7 1.44 -18.10 6.25
N ILE A 8 1.66 -16.89 5.75
CA ILE A 8 2.91 -16.14 5.85
C ILE A 8 2.70 -14.99 6.82
N ARG A 9 3.63 -14.83 7.76
CA ARG A 9 3.71 -13.62 8.57
C ARG A 9 4.35 -12.53 7.70
N PHE A 10 3.53 -11.63 7.17
CA PHE A 10 3.99 -10.44 6.45
C PHE A 10 5.04 -9.69 7.29
N GLY A 11 6.13 -9.27 6.65
CA GLY A 11 7.28 -8.67 7.32
C GLY A 11 8.38 -9.68 7.67
N ARG A 12 8.11 -10.88 8.22
CA ARG A 12 9.21 -11.74 8.73
C ARG A 12 10.15 -12.32 7.67
N MET A 13 9.63 -12.67 6.49
CA MET A 13 10.45 -13.27 5.43
C MET A 13 11.37 -12.24 4.79
N ASN A 14 10.87 -11.01 4.58
CA ASN A 14 11.63 -9.95 3.92
C ASN A 14 12.42 -9.07 4.90
N LYS A 15 12.02 -8.99 6.18
CA LYS A 15 12.68 -8.14 7.20
C LYS A 15 14.17 -8.40 7.31
N LYS A 16 14.60 -9.66 7.35
CA LYS A 16 16.04 -10.00 7.44
C LYS A 16 16.79 -9.63 6.16
N TRP A 17 16.15 -9.74 5.01
CA TRP A 17 16.75 -9.39 3.71
C TRP A 17 16.86 -7.87 3.55
N ASP A 18 15.81 -7.12 3.93
CA ASP A 18 15.80 -5.67 3.95
C ASP A 18 16.82 -5.11 4.95
N GLU A 19 16.89 -5.68 6.17
CA GLU A 19 17.88 -5.32 7.18
C GLU A 19 19.32 -5.55 6.68
N LEU A 20 19.56 -6.64 5.95
CA LEU A 20 20.86 -6.93 5.36
C LEU A 20 21.22 -5.92 4.27
N GLY A 21 20.28 -5.60 3.38
CA GLY A 21 20.46 -4.59 2.32
C GLY A 21 20.73 -3.20 2.88
N LYS A 22 19.92 -2.77 3.86
CA LYS A 22 20.13 -1.49 4.57
C LYS A 22 21.48 -1.44 5.26
N SER A 23 21.93 -2.54 5.88
CA SER A 23 23.26 -2.63 6.52
C SER A 23 24.40 -2.46 5.51
N GLN A 24 24.28 -3.00 4.29
CA GLN A 24 25.28 -2.80 3.23
C GLN A 24 25.31 -1.34 2.74
N ILE A 25 24.14 -0.74 2.51
CA ILE A 25 24.04 0.68 2.11
C ILE A 25 24.64 1.58 3.19
N LEU A 26 24.34 1.30 4.47
CA LEU A 26 24.84 2.08 5.59
C LEU A 26 26.38 2.08 5.63
N LYS A 27 27.01 0.91 5.41
CA LYS A 27 28.49 0.81 5.35
C LYS A 27 29.08 1.69 4.25
N LEU A 28 28.49 1.67 3.05
CA LEU A 28 28.94 2.50 1.93
C LEU A 28 28.79 4.00 2.20
N VAL A 29 27.73 4.39 2.93
CA VAL A 29 27.52 5.78 3.36
C VAL A 29 28.51 6.18 4.45
N GLU A 30 28.78 5.33 5.44
CA GLU A 30 29.77 5.60 6.50
C GLU A 30 31.19 5.74 5.93
N GLU A 31 31.55 4.92 4.93
CA GLU A 31 32.83 5.00 4.23
C GLU A 31 32.99 6.31 3.46
N ASN A 32 31.94 6.80 2.80
CA ASN A 32 31.99 8.04 2.02
C ASN A 32 31.77 9.33 2.85
N ALA A 33 30.95 9.27 3.91
CA ALA A 33 30.62 10.43 4.74
C ALA A 33 31.69 10.74 5.81
N GLY A 34 32.64 9.81 6.04
CA GLY A 34 33.73 10.00 7.02
C GLY A 34 33.28 10.01 8.48
N ARG A 35 32.00 9.71 8.76
CA ARG A 35 31.43 9.59 10.11
C ARG A 35 30.79 8.22 10.28
N LYS A 36 31.18 7.52 11.35
CA LYS A 36 30.49 6.30 11.80
C LYS A 36 29.22 6.68 12.57
N LEU A 37 28.12 6.01 12.25
CA LEU A 37 26.88 6.15 13.01
C LEU A 37 27.04 5.45 14.36
N THR A 38 26.36 5.98 15.37
CA THR A 38 26.25 5.30 16.67
C THR A 38 25.41 4.03 16.53
N GLU A 39 25.62 3.06 17.42
CA GLU A 39 24.85 1.82 17.42
C GLU A 39 23.32 2.04 17.56
N SER A 40 22.90 3.14 18.20
CA SER A 40 21.48 3.54 18.23
C SER A 40 20.97 4.04 16.88
N GLU A 41 21.72 4.91 16.21
CA GLU A 41 21.35 5.43 14.88
C GLU A 41 21.29 4.28 13.86
N ARG A 42 22.29 3.39 13.91
CA ARG A 42 22.37 2.20 13.07
C ARG A 42 21.19 1.26 13.27
N ARG A 43 20.82 0.95 14.52
CA ARG A 43 19.67 0.09 14.82
C ARG A 43 18.36 0.68 14.32
N ASN A 44 18.17 1.99 14.47
CA ASN A 44 16.95 2.67 14.04
C ASN A 44 16.78 2.63 12.52
N VAL A 45 17.87 2.82 11.76
CA VAL A 45 17.81 2.81 10.28
C VAL A 45 17.65 1.40 9.74
N ILE A 46 18.39 0.43 10.30
CA ILE A 46 18.40 -0.94 9.81
C ILE A 46 17.07 -1.65 10.06
N HIS A 47 16.37 -1.35 11.17
CA HIS A 47 15.12 -2.03 11.52
C HIS A 47 14.16 -2.13 10.33
N GLY A 48 13.83 -3.37 9.94
CA GLY A 48 12.86 -3.64 8.89
C GLY A 48 11.43 -3.50 9.42
N ALA A 49 10.51 -3.09 8.54
CA ALA A 49 9.13 -2.80 8.91
C ALA A 49 8.46 -4.02 9.57
N GLU A 50 7.77 -3.77 10.67
CA GLU A 50 6.94 -4.75 11.36
C GLU A 50 5.57 -4.92 10.68
N GLU A 51 4.86 -5.99 11.02
CA GLU A 51 3.56 -6.29 10.42
C GLU A 51 2.55 -5.15 10.59
N HIS A 52 2.54 -4.47 11.74
CA HIS A 52 1.64 -3.36 11.99
C HIS A 52 1.98 -2.13 11.12
N GLU A 53 3.27 -1.86 10.88
CA GLU A 53 3.73 -0.77 10.02
C GLU A 53 3.36 -1.02 8.56
N LEU A 54 3.44 -2.29 8.11
CA LEU A 54 2.97 -2.69 6.78
C LEU A 54 1.46 -2.49 6.62
N VAL A 55 0.68 -2.80 7.66
CA VAL A 55 -0.78 -2.57 7.66
C VAL A 55 -1.10 -1.08 7.61
N TYR A 56 -0.40 -0.25 8.40
CA TYR A 56 -0.62 1.20 8.39
C TYR A 56 -0.23 1.82 7.05
N SER A 57 0.92 1.45 6.49
CA SER A 57 1.36 1.94 5.18
C SER A 57 0.40 1.53 4.06
N GLY A 58 -0.08 0.28 4.05
CA GLY A 58 -1.06 -0.17 3.06
C GLY A 58 -2.42 0.52 3.19
N LEU A 59 -2.84 0.81 4.43
CA LEU A 59 -4.06 1.58 4.70
C LEU A 59 -3.91 3.03 4.23
N GLU A 60 -2.80 3.67 4.56
CA GLU A 60 -2.50 5.05 4.17
C GLU A 60 -2.54 5.21 2.65
N ASP A 61 -1.82 4.36 1.93
CA ASP A 61 -1.79 4.38 0.46
C ASP A 61 -3.20 4.16 -0.14
N THR A 62 -3.95 3.20 0.38
CA THR A 62 -5.33 2.94 -0.06
C THR A 62 -6.23 4.17 0.17
N MET A 63 -6.09 4.82 1.32
CA MET A 63 -6.91 5.98 1.67
C MET A 63 -6.54 7.22 0.86
N ILE A 64 -5.24 7.46 0.60
CA ILE A 64 -4.78 8.54 -0.26
C ILE A 64 -5.40 8.38 -1.66
N ASN A 65 -5.22 7.21 -2.26
CA ASN A 65 -5.74 6.93 -3.60
C ASN A 65 -7.27 7.07 -3.66
N ALA A 66 -8.00 6.54 -2.67
CA ALA A 66 -9.46 6.65 -2.61
C ALA A 66 -9.95 8.10 -2.47
N CYS A 67 -9.26 8.91 -1.66
CA CYS A 67 -9.58 10.32 -1.48
C CYS A 67 -9.31 11.13 -2.75
N GLU A 68 -8.17 10.91 -3.40
CA GLU A 68 -7.82 11.58 -4.66
C GLU A 68 -8.81 11.25 -5.77
N GLU A 69 -9.15 9.97 -5.93
CA GLU A 69 -10.13 9.50 -6.90
C GLU A 69 -11.51 10.15 -6.64
N THR A 70 -11.98 10.13 -5.40
CA THR A 70 -13.27 10.72 -5.01
C THR A 70 -13.28 12.23 -5.24
N ARG A 71 -12.16 12.91 -4.96
CA ARG A 71 -12.02 14.35 -5.20
C ARG A 71 -12.05 14.68 -6.69
N ALA A 72 -11.36 13.90 -7.51
CA ALA A 72 -11.35 14.07 -8.96
C ALA A 72 -12.77 13.94 -9.53
N THR A 73 -13.50 12.90 -9.14
CA THR A 73 -14.89 12.67 -9.58
C THR A 73 -15.86 13.73 -9.08
N ALA A 74 -15.70 14.19 -7.84
CA ALA A 74 -16.53 15.27 -7.29
C ALA A 74 -16.36 16.57 -8.09
N ASN A 75 -15.13 16.89 -8.50
CA ASN A 75 -14.82 18.04 -9.33
C ASN A 75 -15.34 17.88 -10.76
N GLU A 76 -15.17 16.71 -11.36
CA GLU A 76 -15.66 16.36 -12.71
C GLU A 76 -17.19 16.51 -12.80
N LEU A 77 -17.91 15.94 -11.85
CA LEU A 77 -19.38 15.88 -11.85
C LEU A 77 -20.02 17.05 -11.11
N LYS A 78 -19.22 17.96 -10.53
CA LYS A 78 -19.66 19.08 -9.68
C LYS A 78 -20.66 18.65 -8.60
N THR A 79 -20.34 17.57 -7.88
CA THR A 79 -21.23 16.95 -6.89
C THR A 79 -20.56 16.80 -5.52
N CYS A 80 -21.32 16.39 -4.50
CA CYS A 80 -20.77 16.15 -3.18
C CYS A 80 -19.92 14.86 -3.15
N TYR A 81 -18.97 14.78 -2.22
CA TYR A 81 -18.07 13.62 -2.11
C TYR A 81 -18.81 12.30 -1.90
N ARG A 82 -19.96 12.30 -1.22
CA ARG A 82 -20.79 11.10 -1.06
C ARG A 82 -21.26 10.57 -2.41
N THR A 83 -21.82 11.44 -3.26
CA THR A 83 -22.31 11.05 -4.59
C THR A 83 -21.14 10.61 -5.47
N ALA A 84 -20.02 11.34 -5.43
CA ALA A 84 -18.82 10.97 -6.18
C ALA A 84 -18.28 9.59 -5.79
N ALA A 85 -18.22 9.28 -4.49
CA ALA A 85 -17.80 7.97 -3.99
C ALA A 85 -18.74 6.85 -4.46
N ILE A 86 -20.06 7.07 -4.43
CA ILE A 86 -21.05 6.11 -4.93
C ILE A 86 -20.89 5.93 -6.45
N THR A 87 -20.67 7.01 -7.20
CA THR A 87 -20.42 6.93 -8.64
C THR A 87 -19.17 6.11 -8.95
N ASN A 88 -18.08 6.30 -8.19
CA ASN A 88 -16.86 5.49 -8.34
C ASN A 88 -17.11 4.02 -8.02
N ALA A 89 -17.89 3.72 -6.98
CA ALA A 89 -18.28 2.34 -6.67
C ALA A 89 -19.09 1.69 -7.81
N ILE A 90 -20.08 2.41 -8.36
CA ILE A 90 -20.88 1.93 -9.49
C ILE A 90 -20.00 1.70 -10.73
N ARG A 91 -19.13 2.66 -11.07
CA ARG A 91 -18.19 2.54 -12.20
C ARG A 91 -17.32 1.28 -12.06
N LYS A 92 -16.73 1.05 -10.88
CA LYS A 92 -15.91 -0.14 -10.60
C LYS A 92 -16.69 -1.45 -10.76
N ILE A 93 -17.92 -1.52 -10.26
CA ILE A 93 -18.77 -2.71 -10.39
C ILE A 93 -19.13 -2.94 -11.86
N ALA A 94 -19.52 -1.88 -12.58
CA ALA A 94 -19.89 -1.96 -14.00
C ALA A 94 -18.73 -2.49 -14.86
N THR A 95 -17.51 -1.98 -14.65
CA THR A 95 -16.31 -2.47 -15.36
C THR A 95 -16.08 -3.97 -15.16
N VAL A 96 -16.28 -4.48 -13.93
CA VAL A 96 -16.15 -5.91 -13.65
C VAL A 96 -17.27 -6.70 -14.35
N GLN A 97 -18.50 -6.20 -14.38
CA GLN A 97 -19.62 -6.89 -15.03
C GLN A 97 -19.46 -6.93 -16.56
N GLU A 98 -19.03 -5.83 -17.17
CA GLU A 98 -18.75 -5.74 -18.61
C GLU A 98 -17.60 -6.67 -19.01
N GLY A 99 -16.50 -6.67 -18.25
CA GLY A 99 -15.36 -7.55 -18.49
C GLY A 99 -15.66 -9.03 -18.25
N SER A 100 -16.61 -9.35 -17.38
CA SER A 100 -17.06 -10.75 -17.14
C SER A 100 -18.07 -11.24 -18.19
N GLY A 101 -18.41 -10.39 -19.17
CA GLY A 101 -19.25 -10.75 -20.30
C GLY A 101 -20.62 -11.28 -19.90
N SER A 102 -21.30 -10.68 -18.92
CA SER A 102 -22.74 -10.88 -18.64
C SER A 102 -23.25 -12.35 -18.76
N LEU A 103 -22.43 -13.34 -18.39
CA LEU A 103 -22.68 -14.75 -18.71
C LEU A 103 -23.86 -15.36 -17.93
N PHE A 104 -24.39 -14.64 -16.92
CA PHE A 104 -25.48 -15.16 -16.06
C PHE A 104 -26.55 -14.12 -15.66
N THR A 105 -26.64 -12.93 -16.25
CA THR A 105 -27.79 -12.04 -15.96
C THR A 105 -28.96 -12.47 -16.84
N ASN A 106 -29.79 -13.34 -16.27
CA ASN A 106 -31.07 -13.77 -16.81
C ASN A 106 -31.93 -12.55 -17.17
N ARG A 107 -32.20 -12.34 -18.47
CA ARG A 107 -33.21 -11.39 -18.94
C ARG A 107 -34.58 -12.04 -18.73
N GLY A 108 -35.21 -11.73 -17.59
CA GLY A 108 -36.64 -11.92 -17.37
C GLY A 108 -37.42 -10.70 -17.84
#